data_AF-A0A5U3IVT6-F1
#
_entry.id   AF-A0A5U3IVT6-F1
#
_cell.length_a   1.000
_cell.length_b   1.000
_cell.length_c   1.000
_cell.angle_alpha   90.00
_cell.angle_beta   90.00
_cell.angle_gamma   90.00
#
_symmetry.space_group_name_H-M   'P 1'
#
loop_
_entity.id
_entity.type
_entity.pdbx_description
1 polymer ?
#
loop_
_entity_poly.entity_id
_entity_poly.type
_entity_poly.pdbx_seq_one_letter_code
_entity_poly.pdbx_strand_id
1 'polypeptide(L)'
;MKIKTILLMTLAVCFTASATGIPLINPGAPIKVSETNSYRCGADGKGYIQDDGKLQPLVYSGVAVTCHDDNLFLEGRPLIFMDIVALHAKDITATKEALLK
;
A
#
# COMPACT_ATOMS: atom_id res chain seq x y z
N MET A 1 25.62 -5.78 31.97
CA MET A 1 24.93 -4.57 31.45
C MET A 1 25.56 -4.17 30.13
N LYS A 2 24.95 -4.50 28.96
CA LYS A 2 25.48 -4.09 27.64
C LYS A 2 24.49 -4.31 26.47
N ILE A 3 23.18 -4.23 26.71
CA ILE A 3 22.16 -4.44 25.66
C ILE A 3 21.45 -3.12 25.28
N LYS A 4 21.59 -2.06 26.08
CA LYS A 4 20.82 -0.82 25.88
C LYS A 4 21.38 0.16 24.84
N THR A 5 22.55 -0.07 24.25
CA THR A 5 23.19 0.93 23.39
C THR A 5 23.03 0.68 21.88
N ILE A 6 22.47 -0.47 21.47
CA ILE A 6 22.34 -0.81 20.04
C ILE A 6 21.02 -0.28 19.44
N LEU A 7 20.05 0.11 20.27
CA LEU A 7 18.71 0.52 19.81
C LEU A 7 18.64 1.96 19.25
N LEU A 8 19.72 2.74 19.27
CA LEU A 8 19.68 4.18 18.95
C LEU A 8 20.30 4.60 17.61
N MET A 9 20.77 3.67 16.77
CA MET A 9 21.56 3.99 15.56
C MET A 9 20.88 3.66 14.22
N THR A 10 19.58 3.35 14.19
CA THR A 10 18.86 3.02 12.93
C THR A 10 17.88 4.10 12.46
N LEU A 11 17.80 5.27 13.10
CA LEU A 11 16.89 6.36 12.71
C LEU A 11 17.53 7.49 11.88
N ALA A 12 18.77 7.35 11.44
CA ALA A 12 19.47 8.41 10.71
C ALA A 12 20.23 7.86 9.50
N VAL A 13 19.50 7.38 8.49
CA VAL A 13 20.08 7.11 7.17
C VAL A 13 19.21 7.77 6.11
N CYS A 14 19.75 8.90 5.63
CA CYS A 14 19.61 9.44 4.27
C CYS A 14 18.30 10.15 3.88
N PHE A 15 18.14 11.38 4.34
CA PHE A 15 17.45 12.42 3.56
C PHE A 15 18.46 13.14 2.64
N THR A 16 18.87 12.47 1.56
CA THR A 16 19.61 13.13 0.47
C THR A 16 19.17 12.55 -0.87
N ALA A 17 18.10 13.09 -1.46
CA ALA A 17 17.78 12.91 -2.89
C ALA A 17 16.66 13.88 -3.34
N SER A 18 16.90 15.18 -3.24
CA SER A 18 16.15 16.18 -4.01
C SER A 18 16.95 16.50 -5.27
N ALA A 19 16.79 15.70 -6.35
CA ALA A 19 17.20 16.02 -7.73
C ALA A 19 17.00 14.85 -8.74
N THR A 20 16.69 13.63 -8.29
CA THR A 20 16.06 12.61 -9.14
C THR A 20 14.57 12.62 -8.77
N GLY A 21 13.68 12.68 -9.75
CA GLY A 21 12.23 12.73 -9.55
C GLY A 21 11.67 11.41 -8.98
N ILE A 22 12.10 11.03 -7.78
CA ILE A 22 11.48 9.98 -6.99
C ILE A 22 10.26 10.65 -6.36
N PRO A 23 9.02 10.31 -6.77
CA PRO A 23 7.85 10.90 -6.15
C PRO A 23 7.92 10.63 -4.66
N LEU A 24 7.91 11.70 -3.86
CA LEU A 24 7.68 11.61 -2.43
C LEU A 24 6.26 11.10 -2.27
N ILE A 25 6.09 9.79 -2.21
CA ILE A 25 4.80 9.17 -1.92
C ILE A 25 4.44 9.63 -0.50
N ASN A 26 3.52 10.59 -0.39
CA ASN A 26 2.94 10.96 0.89
C ASN A 26 2.09 9.78 1.34
N PRO A 27 2.49 9.02 2.37
CA PRO A 27 1.80 7.78 2.74
C PRO A 27 0.41 8.02 3.31
N GLY A 28 0.08 9.27 3.67
CA GLY A 28 -1.24 9.70 4.12
C GLY A 28 -2.09 10.40 3.05
N ALA A 29 -1.58 10.55 1.82
CA ALA A 29 -2.38 11.06 0.70
C ALA A 29 -3.14 9.91 0.02
N PRO A 30 -4.32 10.18 -0.56
CA PRO A 30 -5.02 9.24 -1.42
C PRO A 30 -4.11 8.67 -2.52
N ILE A 31 -4.22 7.37 -2.77
CA ILE A 31 -3.44 6.70 -3.81
C ILE A 31 -4.02 7.06 -5.17
N LYS A 32 -3.24 7.83 -5.93
CA LYS A 32 -3.57 8.21 -7.29
C LYS A 32 -2.97 7.21 -8.28
N VAL A 33 -3.82 6.68 -9.14
CA VAL A 33 -3.47 5.64 -10.10
C VAL A 33 -2.54 6.20 -11.18
N SER A 34 -2.68 7.47 -11.56
CA SER A 34 -1.77 8.15 -12.48
C SER A 34 -0.35 8.35 -11.94
N GLU A 35 -0.14 8.30 -10.62
CA GLU A 35 1.14 8.57 -9.97
C GLU A 35 1.94 7.28 -9.67
N THR A 36 1.43 6.13 -10.09
CA THR A 36 2.02 4.82 -9.83
C THR A 36 1.82 3.85 -10.99
N ASN A 37 2.80 2.97 -11.19
CA ASN A 37 2.68 1.89 -12.16
C ASN A 37 2.08 0.61 -11.57
N SER A 38 1.94 0.53 -10.25
CA SER A 38 1.45 -0.67 -9.57
C SER A 38 -0.07 -0.80 -9.63
N TYR A 39 -0.81 0.29 -9.82
CA TYR A 39 -2.27 0.28 -9.82
C TYR A 39 -2.84 0.73 -11.16
N ARG A 40 -4.06 0.27 -11.47
CA ARG A 40 -4.83 0.67 -12.65
C ARG A 40 -6.32 0.75 -12.31
N CYS A 41 -7.02 1.68 -12.95
CA CYS A 41 -8.48 1.70 -12.96
C CYS A 41 -8.97 0.91 -14.17
N GLY A 42 -9.82 -0.08 -13.94
CA GLY A 42 -10.52 -0.80 -15.00
C GLY A 42 -11.64 0.06 -15.60
N ALA A 43 -12.05 -0.30 -16.82
CA ALA A 43 -13.19 0.32 -17.48
C ALA A 43 -14.53 0.05 -16.75
N ASP A 44 -14.56 -0.93 -15.86
CA ASP A 44 -15.69 -1.26 -14.98
C ASP A 44 -15.71 -0.43 -13.68
N GLY A 45 -14.80 0.55 -13.53
CA GLY A 45 -14.69 1.40 -12.35
C GLY A 45 -14.02 0.71 -11.15
N LYS A 46 -13.43 -0.49 -11.33
CA LYS A 46 -12.71 -1.18 -10.25
C LYS A 46 -11.23 -0.87 -10.26
N GLY A 47 -10.61 -1.01 -9.09
CA GLY A 47 -9.17 -0.94 -8.91
C GLY A 47 -8.50 -2.28 -9.20
N TYR A 48 -7.34 -2.23 -9.84
CA TYR A 48 -6.51 -3.38 -10.18
C TYR A 48 -5.08 -3.13 -9.73
N ILE A 49 -4.37 -4.20 -9.37
CA ILE A 49 -2.93 -4.21 -9.19
C ILE A 49 -2.26 -4.85 -10.40
N GLN A 50 -1.16 -4.27 -10.86
CA GLN A 50 -0.30 -4.85 -11.88
C GLN A 50 0.72 -5.77 -11.21
N ASP A 51 0.52 -7.07 -11.36
CA ASP A 51 1.38 -8.12 -10.82
C ASP A 51 1.88 -8.99 -11.98
N ASP A 52 3.21 -9.05 -12.14
CA ASP A 52 3.88 -9.75 -13.25
C ASP A 52 3.29 -9.42 -14.64
N GLY A 53 3.03 -8.12 -14.88
CA GLY A 53 2.45 -7.61 -16.13
C GLY A 53 0.96 -7.90 -16.32
N LYS A 54 0.32 -8.66 -15.42
CA LYS A 54 -1.10 -8.98 -15.45
C LYS A 54 -1.87 -8.07 -14.51
N LEU A 55 -3.09 -7.69 -14.91
CA LEU A 55 -4.00 -6.95 -14.05
C LEU A 55 -4.80 -7.94 -13.21
N GLN A 56 -4.66 -7.84 -11.90
CA GLN A 56 -5.45 -8.60 -10.95
C GLN A 56 -6.42 -7.65 -10.20
N PRO A 57 -7.68 -8.05 -9.99
CA PRO A 57 -8.62 -7.25 -9.21
C PRO A 57 -8.04 -6.97 -7.82
N LEU A 58 -8.04 -5.72 -7.40
CA LEU A 58 -7.61 -5.35 -6.08
C LEU A 58 -8.77 -5.54 -5.10
N VAL A 59 -8.64 -6.51 -4.21
CA VAL A 59 -9.69 -6.92 -3.26
C VAL A 59 -9.05 -7.04 -1.88
N TYR A 60 -9.64 -6.39 -0.89
CA TYR A 60 -9.22 -6.50 0.52
C TYR A 60 -10.37 -7.03 1.35
N SER A 61 -10.11 -8.09 2.12
CA SER A 61 -11.12 -8.75 2.98
C SER A 61 -12.44 -9.08 2.25
N GLY A 62 -12.37 -9.45 0.97
CA GLY A 62 -13.54 -9.78 0.13
C GLY A 62 -14.26 -8.58 -0.49
N VAL A 63 -13.84 -7.35 -0.18
CA VAL A 63 -14.41 -6.12 -0.73
C VAL A 63 -13.54 -5.61 -1.88
N ALA A 64 -14.15 -5.37 -3.05
CA ALA A 64 -13.45 -4.85 -4.21
C ALA A 64 -13.09 -3.37 -4.02
N VAL A 65 -11.85 -3.02 -4.36
CA VAL A 65 -11.43 -1.62 -4.48
C VAL A 65 -12.05 -1.03 -5.74
N THR A 66 -12.50 0.21 -5.63
CA THR A 66 -13.09 0.99 -6.71
C THR A 66 -12.20 2.17 -7.08
N CYS A 67 -12.43 2.74 -8.25
CA CYS A 67 -11.75 3.94 -8.71
C CYS A 67 -12.72 5.11 -8.79
N HIS A 68 -12.33 6.24 -8.21
CA HIS A 68 -13.06 7.51 -8.31
C HIS A 68 -12.06 8.63 -8.56
N ASP A 69 -12.25 9.39 -9.64
CA ASP A 69 -11.44 10.57 -9.96
C ASP A 69 -9.93 10.33 -9.81
N ASP A 70 -9.41 9.29 -10.47
CA ASP A 70 -8.00 8.85 -10.43
C ASP A 70 -7.51 8.28 -9.09
N ASN A 71 -8.37 8.18 -8.06
CA ASN A 71 -8.01 7.65 -6.75
C ASN A 71 -8.59 6.25 -6.51
N LEU A 72 -7.87 5.43 -5.75
CA LEU A 72 -8.38 4.16 -5.24
C LEU A 72 -9.26 4.35 -4.01
N PHE A 73 -10.37 3.62 -3.94
CA PHE A 73 -11.34 3.70 -2.87
C PHE A 73 -11.73 2.32 -2.35
N LEU A 74 -11.86 2.21 -1.03
CA LEU A 74 -12.41 1.05 -0.35
C LEU A 74 -13.56 1.51 0.53
N GLU A 75 -14.74 0.90 0.35
CA GLU A 75 -15.95 1.22 1.13
C GLU A 75 -16.29 2.72 1.14
N GLY A 76 -16.15 3.39 -0.01
CA GLY A 76 -16.47 4.81 -0.17
C GLY A 76 -15.46 5.79 0.43
N ARG A 77 -14.30 5.32 0.91
CA ARG A 77 -13.20 6.17 1.35
C ARG A 77 -11.96 6.01 0.47
N PRO A 78 -11.21 7.10 0.20
CA PRO A 78 -9.96 7.01 -0.53
C PRO A 78 -8.95 6.18 0.26
N LEU A 79 -8.30 5.23 -0.40
CA LEU A 79 -7.23 4.44 0.18
C LEU A 79 -5.95 5.26 0.21
N ILE A 80 -5.25 5.17 1.34
CA ILE A 80 -3.88 5.67 1.48
C ILE A 80 -2.90 4.49 1.58
N PHE A 81 -1.61 4.74 1.38
CA PHE A 81 -0.61 3.67 1.42
C PHE A 81 -0.59 2.93 2.77
N MET A 82 -0.80 3.65 3.88
CA MET A 82 -0.84 3.05 5.21
C MET A 82 -2.03 2.09 5.40
N ASP A 83 -3.17 2.33 4.74
CA ASP A 83 -4.32 1.43 4.80
C ASP A 83 -3.97 0.08 4.17
N ILE A 84 -3.31 0.11 3.01
CA ILE A 84 -2.85 -1.10 2.30
C ILE A 84 -1.92 -1.93 3.17
N VAL A 85 -0.94 -1.29 3.82
CA VAL A 85 -0.01 -1.99 4.73
C VAL A 85 -0.77 -2.63 5.90
N ALA A 86 -1.71 -1.91 6.51
CA ALA A 86 -2.51 -2.41 7.62
C ALA A 86 -3.41 -3.59 7.19
N LEU A 87 -4.01 -3.53 6.00
CA LEU A 87 -4.86 -4.59 5.45
C LEU A 87 -4.04 -5.86 5.15
N HIS A 88 -2.88 -5.73 4.52
CA HIS A 88 -1.99 -6.87 4.30
C HIS A 88 -1.52 -7.52 5.61
N ALA A 89 -1.19 -6.72 6.64
CA ALA A 89 -0.82 -7.24 7.95
C ALA A 89 -1.95 -8.04 8.61
N LYS A 90 -3.21 -7.57 8.46
CA LYS A 90 -4.39 -8.30 8.94
C LYS A 90 -4.58 -9.62 8.20
N ASP A 91 -4.49 -9.63 6.88
CA ASP A 91 -4.67 -10.85 6.08
C ASP A 91 -3.60 -11.91 6.40
N ILE A 92 -2.34 -11.49 6.59
CA ILE A 92 -1.25 -12.39 7.04
C ILE A 92 -1.55 -12.98 8.43
N THR A 93 -2.06 -12.15 9.35
CA THR A 93 -2.40 -12.59 10.71
C THR A 93 -3.55 -13.59 10.70
N ALA A 94 -4.63 -13.29 9.97
CA ALA A 94 -5.77 -14.19 9.81
C ALA A 94 -5.38 -15.53 9.19
N THR A 95 -4.49 -15.51 8.18
CA THR A 95 -3.96 -16.73 7.56
C THR A 95 -3.16 -17.57 8.55
N LYS A 96 -2.32 -16.95 9.38
CA LYS A 96 -1.54 -17.67 10.41
C LYS A 96 -2.45 -18.32 11.45
N GLU A 97 -3.48 -17.63 11.91
CA GLU A 97 -4.43 -18.17 12.89
C GLU A 97 -5.24 -19.34 12.32
N ALA A 98 -5.64 -19.26 11.04
CA ALA A 98 -6.33 -20.35 10.37
C ALA A 98 -5.46 -21.61 10.19
N LEU A 99 -4.13 -21.44 10.01
CA LEU A 99 -3.18 -22.56 9.89
C LEU A 99 -2.81 -23.21 11.23
N LEU A 100 -3.06 -22.51 12.36
CA LEU A 100 -2.77 -23.01 13.70
C LEU A 100 -3.96 -23.72 14.36
N LYS A 101 -5.10 -23.81 13.67
CA LYS A 101 -6.34 -24.42 14.14
C LYS A 101 -6.61 -25.74 13.45
#